data_AF-A0A2P4T8Z2-F1
#
_entry.id   AF-A0A2P4T8Z2-F1
#
_cell.length_a   1.000
_cell.length_b   1.000
_cell.length_c   1.000
_cell.angle_alpha   90.00
_cell.angle_beta   90.00
_cell.angle_gamma   90.00
#
_symmetry.space_group_name_H-M   'P 1'
#
loop_
_entity.id
_entity.type
_entity.pdbx_description
1 polymer ?
#
loop_
_entity_poly.entity_id
_entity_poly.type
_entity_poly.pdbx_seq_one_letter_code
_entity_poly.pdbx_strand_id
1 'polypeptide(L)'
;MTLVECGPVHTAFMDNARRADPDGHELRALDAETQQLYRRYLQHCAQLFLDAAQEVDEVLQVYLEAIAAPRPPLRCITARLPAPLARLRPGGPDGADYVRAMHDFVFGRGEAAEEQP
;
A
#
# COMPACT_ATOMS: atom_id res chain seq x y z
N MET A 1 -25.15 5.29 -1.28
CA MET A 1 -24.04 4.36 -0.99
C MET A 1 -22.77 5.18 -1.04
N THR A 2 -21.92 5.07 -0.01
CA THR A 2 -20.67 5.83 0.13
C THR A 2 -19.56 4.86 0.48
N LEU A 3 -18.42 4.96 -0.19
CA LEU A 3 -17.21 4.19 0.09
C LEU A 3 -16.27 5.04 0.94
N VAL A 4 -15.87 4.53 2.11
CA VAL A 4 -14.81 5.13 2.92
C VAL A 4 -13.52 4.40 2.62
N GLU A 5 -12.58 5.10 2.01
CA GLU A 5 -11.31 4.57 1.52
C GLU A 5 -10.21 4.86 2.52
N CYS A 6 -9.87 3.83 3.27
CA CYS A 6 -8.85 3.88 4.30
C CYS A 6 -7.45 3.67 3.74
N GLY A 7 -6.47 4.34 4.35
CA GLY A 7 -5.07 3.93 4.25
C GLY A 7 -4.75 2.77 5.19
N PRO A 8 -3.49 2.61 5.63
CA PRO A 8 -3.16 1.75 6.74
C PRO A 8 -3.87 2.23 8.01
N VAL A 9 -4.40 1.32 8.83
CA VAL A 9 -5.13 1.66 10.06
C VAL A 9 -4.69 0.72 11.18
N HIS A 10 -4.36 1.28 12.34
CA HIS A 10 -3.95 0.55 13.55
C HIS A 10 -5.07 -0.40 14.04
N THR A 11 -5.08 -1.59 13.47
CA THR A 11 -6.02 -2.67 13.77
C THR A 11 -5.27 -3.99 13.75
N ALA A 12 -5.86 -5.05 14.31
CA ALA A 12 -5.32 -6.40 14.20
C ALA A 12 -5.46 -7.01 12.80
N PHE A 13 -5.91 -6.26 11.77
CA PHE A 13 -6.08 -6.78 10.42
C PHE A 13 -4.77 -7.34 9.88
N MET A 14 -3.66 -6.63 10.10
CA MET A 14 -2.37 -7.01 9.57
C MET A 14 -1.81 -8.27 10.23
N ASP A 15 -2.06 -8.48 11.52
CA ASP A 15 -1.65 -9.67 12.27
C ASP A 15 -2.49 -10.90 11.89
N ASN A 16 -3.76 -10.68 11.53
CA ASN A 16 -4.69 -11.74 11.14
C ASN A 16 -4.67 -12.04 9.62
N ALA A 17 -4.02 -11.19 8.82
CA ALA A 17 -3.88 -11.41 7.39
C ALA A 17 -3.00 -12.65 7.16
N ARG A 18 -3.48 -13.60 6.35
CA ARG A 18 -2.64 -14.72 5.88
C ARG A 18 -1.50 -14.16 5.04
N ARG A 19 -0.31 -14.10 5.62
CA ARG A 19 0.93 -13.79 4.91
C ARG A 19 1.82 -15.01 4.91
N ALA A 20 2.49 -15.23 3.79
CA ALA A 20 3.56 -16.19 3.75
C ALA A 20 4.64 -15.75 4.74
N ASP A 21 5.06 -16.65 5.62
CA ASP A 21 6.21 -16.40 6.47
C ASP A 21 7.45 -16.22 5.57
N PRO A 22 8.23 -15.12 5.70
CA PRO A 22 9.45 -14.88 4.93
C PRO A 22 10.48 -16.03 5.01
N ASP A 23 10.42 -16.84 6.07
CA ASP A 23 11.28 -18.02 6.27
C ASP A 23 10.49 -19.34 6.18
N GLY A 24 9.20 -19.23 5.87
CA GLY A 24 8.27 -20.33 5.72
C GLY A 24 8.52 -21.17 4.47
N HIS A 25 7.99 -22.40 4.51
CA HIS A 25 8.16 -23.35 3.41
C HIS A 25 7.44 -22.94 2.12
N GLU A 26 6.42 -22.07 2.22
CA GLU A 26 5.66 -21.55 1.08
C GLU A 26 6.55 -20.77 0.10
N LEU A 27 7.55 -20.05 0.60
CA LEU A 27 8.45 -19.26 -0.24
C LEU A 27 9.61 -20.07 -0.82
N ARG A 28 9.91 -21.26 -0.27
CA ARG A 28 11.01 -22.11 -0.75
C ARG A 28 10.80 -22.63 -2.18
N ALA A 29 9.55 -22.64 -2.66
CA ALA A 29 9.21 -23.03 -4.02
C ALA A 29 9.47 -21.92 -5.06
N LEU A 30 9.72 -20.69 -4.61
CA LEU A 30 9.97 -19.52 -5.46
C LEU A 30 11.47 -19.35 -5.73
N ASP A 31 11.82 -18.65 -6.80
CA ASP A 31 13.19 -18.28 -7.09
C ASP A 31 13.77 -17.27 -6.06
N ALA A 32 15.10 -17.17 -6.01
CA ALA A 32 15.78 -16.35 -5.02
C ALA A 32 15.47 -14.85 -5.13
N GLU A 33 15.24 -14.34 -6.35
CA GLU A 33 14.92 -12.94 -6.61
C GLU A 33 13.53 -12.61 -6.05
N THR A 34 12.52 -13.43 -6.37
CA THR A 34 11.16 -13.28 -5.84
C THR A 34 11.13 -13.34 -4.31
N GLN A 35 11.89 -14.26 -3.70
CA GLN A 35 12.03 -14.32 -2.23
C GLN A 35 12.64 -13.04 -1.65
N GLN A 36 13.68 -12.49 -2.28
CA GLN A 36 14.31 -11.24 -1.86
C GLN A 36 13.35 -10.04 -2.00
N LEU A 37 12.64 -9.94 -3.12
CA LEU A 37 11.63 -8.91 -3.35
C LEU A 37 10.52 -8.98 -2.31
N TYR A 38 10.05 -10.19 -1.95
CA TYR A 38 9.04 -10.35 -0.92
C TYR A 38 9.50 -9.83 0.45
N ARG A 39 10.74 -10.13 0.86
CA ARG A 39 11.29 -9.59 2.11
C ARG A 39 11.37 -8.06 2.10
N ARG A 40 11.83 -7.47 0.98
CA ARG A 40 11.87 -6.01 0.79
C ARG A 40 10.47 -5.39 0.85
N TYR A 41 9.49 -6.02 0.22
CA TYR A 41 8.09 -5.60 0.28
C TYR A 41 7.57 -5.59 1.73
N LEU A 42 7.80 -6.66 2.50
CA LEU A 42 7.37 -6.73 3.90
C LEU A 42 8.03 -5.63 4.75
N GLN A 43 9.33 -5.40 4.56
CA GLN A 43 10.05 -4.33 5.25
C GLN A 43 9.49 -2.95 4.90
N HIS A 44 9.22 -2.70 3.61
CA HIS A 44 8.59 -1.45 3.17
C HIS A 44 7.20 -1.26 3.79
N CYS A 45 6.36 -2.31 3.80
CA CYS A 45 5.03 -2.25 4.41
C CYS A 45 5.09 -1.96 5.91
N ALA A 46 6.05 -2.55 6.64
CA ALA A 46 6.24 -2.29 8.06
C ALA A 46 6.59 -0.81 8.31
N GLN A 47 7.52 -0.26 7.52
CA GLN A 47 7.89 1.15 7.61
C GLN A 47 6.74 2.09 7.23
N LEU A 48 6.04 1.78 6.14
CA LEU A 48 4.86 2.55 5.71
C LEU A 48 3.78 2.60 6.79
N PHE A 49 3.59 1.50 7.51
CA PHE A 49 2.61 1.44 8.59
C PHE A 49 3.02 2.34 9.77
N LEU A 50 4.31 2.39 10.11
CA LEU A 50 4.80 3.31 11.15
C LEU A 50 4.60 4.78 10.76
N ASP A 51 4.77 5.12 9.49
CA ASP A 51 4.78 6.50 9.03
C ASP A 51 3.38 7.04 8.68
N ALA A 52 2.45 6.17 8.25
CA ALA A 52 1.20 6.58 7.61
C ALA A 52 -0.06 5.90 8.15
N ALA A 53 0.04 5.03 9.16
CA ALA A 53 -1.14 4.41 9.74
C ALA A 53 -1.99 5.42 10.52
N GLN A 54 -3.29 5.26 10.37
CA GLN A 54 -4.30 6.06 11.06
C GLN A 54 -4.77 5.34 12.31
N GLU A 55 -5.24 6.11 13.28
CA GLU A 55 -5.97 5.56 14.42
C GLU A 55 -7.41 5.19 14.01
N VAL A 56 -7.97 4.20 14.69
CA VAL A 56 -9.35 3.74 14.42
C VAL A 56 -10.36 4.89 14.61
N ASP A 57 -10.15 5.73 15.62
CA ASP A 57 -11.03 6.85 15.93
C ASP A 57 -11.03 7.92 14.82
N GLU A 58 -9.88 8.15 14.18
CA GLU A 58 -9.76 9.08 13.04
C GLU A 58 -10.58 8.58 11.84
N VAL A 59 -10.52 7.27 11.58
CA VAL A 59 -11.30 6.64 10.51
C VAL A 59 -12.79 6.67 10.85
N LEU A 60 -13.15 6.33 12.09
CA LEU A 60 -14.53 6.30 12.57
C LEU A 60 -15.21 7.66 12.40
N GLN A 61 -14.48 8.75 12.66
CA GLN A 61 -15.00 10.11 12.47
C GLN A 61 -15.46 10.36 11.03
N VAL A 62 -14.71 9.87 10.02
CA VAL A 62 -15.11 10.01 8.61
C VAL A 62 -16.38 9.22 8.28
N TYR A 63 -16.58 8.05 8.91
CA TYR A 63 -17.83 7.30 8.78
C TYR A 63 -19.02 8.09 9.37
N LEU A 64 -18.86 8.67 10.56
CA LEU A 64 -19.91 9.45 11.21
C LEU A 64 -20.31 10.67 10.36
N GLU A 65 -19.32 11.37 9.80
CA GLU A 65 -19.55 12.51 8.90
C GLU A 65 -20.28 12.10 7.62
N ALA A 66 -19.88 10.99 7.01
CA ALA A 66 -20.55 10.47 5.82
C ALA A 66 -22.01 10.06 6.12
N ILE A 67 -22.29 9.44 7.27
CA ILE A 67 -23.65 9.03 7.66
C ILE A 67 -24.53 10.26 7.95
N ALA A 68 -23.98 11.27 8.61
CA ALA A 68 -24.72 12.48 8.97
C ALA A 68 -24.96 13.43 7.78
N ALA A 69 -24.22 13.28 6.68
CA ALA A 69 -24.32 14.17 5.53
C ALA A 69 -25.69 14.07 4.84
N PRO A 70 -26.40 15.19 4.60
CA PRO A 70 -27.68 15.18 3.87
C PRO A 70 -27.55 14.67 2.43
N ARG A 71 -26.36 14.78 1.85
CA ARG A 71 -25.98 14.30 0.51
C ARG A 71 -24.55 13.74 0.58
N PRO A 72 -24.38 12.50 1.05
CA PRO A 72 -23.05 11.94 1.24
C PRO A 72 -22.36 11.74 -0.12
N PRO A 73 -21.05 12.00 -0.22
CA PRO A 73 -20.31 11.79 -1.45
C PRO A 73 -20.25 10.28 -1.78
N LEU A 74 -19.93 9.95 -3.02
CA LEU A 74 -19.71 8.56 -3.41
C LEU A 74 -18.46 7.96 -2.73
N ARG A 75 -17.40 8.76 -2.55
CA ARG A 75 -16.10 8.35 -1.99
C ARG A 75 -15.64 9.36 -0.94
N CYS A 76 -15.23 8.87 0.22
CA CYS A 76 -14.54 9.62 1.28
C CYS A 76 -13.16 9.00 1.47
N ILE A 77 -12.09 9.78 1.30
CA ILE A 77 -10.72 9.29 1.47
C ILE A 77 -10.23 9.74 2.84
N THR A 78 -9.82 8.80 3.70
CA THR A 78 -9.42 9.11 5.09
C THR A 78 -7.93 9.42 5.22
N ALA A 79 -7.09 8.81 4.37
CA ALA A 79 -5.64 8.96 4.43
C ALA A 79 -5.12 9.90 3.34
N ARG A 80 -4.04 10.61 3.64
CA ARG A 80 -3.16 11.15 2.58
C ARG A 80 -2.37 9.98 2.01
N LEU A 81 -2.83 9.47 0.86
CA LEU A 81 -2.14 8.40 0.15
C LEU A 81 -0.66 8.80 -0.12
N PRO A 82 0.33 7.93 0.18
CA PRO A 82 1.72 8.16 -0.22
C PRO A 82 1.80 8.35 -1.74
N ALA A 83 2.65 9.24 -2.21
CA ALA A 83 2.88 9.46 -3.64
C ALA A 83 3.72 8.30 -4.19
N PRO A 84 3.09 7.21 -4.66
CA PRO A 84 2.43 7.22 -5.97
C PRO A 84 0.91 6.93 -5.96
N LEU A 85 0.34 6.46 -4.86
CA LEU A 85 -1.09 6.13 -4.73
C LEU A 85 -1.98 7.37 -4.87
N ALA A 86 -1.53 8.53 -4.38
CA ALA A 86 -2.21 9.81 -4.58
C ALA A 86 -2.25 10.26 -6.06
N ARG A 87 -1.36 9.72 -6.91
CA ARG A 87 -1.24 10.06 -8.33
C ARG A 87 -2.04 9.12 -9.24
N LEU A 88 -2.96 8.32 -8.72
CA LEU A 88 -3.97 7.56 -9.47
C LEU A 88 -5.02 8.47 -10.18
N ARG A 89 -4.61 9.65 -10.68
CA ARG A 89 -5.17 10.15 -11.94
C ARG A 89 -4.70 9.16 -13.02
N PRO A 90 -5.45 8.90 -14.11
CA PRO A 90 -4.98 7.94 -15.09
C PRO A 90 -3.63 8.43 -15.59
N GLY A 91 -2.56 7.70 -15.24
CA GLY A 91 -1.29 7.74 -15.97
C GLY A 91 -1.58 7.41 -17.44
N GLY A 92 -0.56 7.37 -18.28
CA GLY A 92 -0.75 7.01 -19.69
C GLY A 92 -1.71 5.81 -19.89
N PRO A 93 -2.35 5.69 -21.06
CA PRO A 93 -3.45 4.74 -21.31
C PRO A 93 -3.15 3.26 -20.98
N ASP A 94 -1.90 2.91 -20.74
CA ASP A 94 -1.40 1.57 -20.42
C ASP A 94 -1.06 1.33 -18.93
N GLY A 95 -1.09 2.34 -18.07
CA GLY A 95 -0.76 2.21 -16.65
C GLY A 95 0.73 2.02 -16.34
N ALA A 96 1.63 2.12 -17.32
CA ALA A 96 3.05 1.84 -17.12
C ALA A 96 3.72 2.82 -16.14
N ASP A 97 3.26 4.08 -16.11
CA ASP A 97 3.73 5.08 -15.15
C ASP A 97 3.43 4.67 -13.71
N TYR A 98 2.26 4.07 -13.46
CA TYR A 98 1.89 3.59 -12.14
C TYR A 98 2.77 2.42 -11.71
N VAL A 99 2.97 1.45 -12.60
CA VAL A 99 3.81 0.27 -12.30
C VAL A 99 5.23 0.70 -11.96
N ARG A 100 5.84 1.61 -12.73
CA ARG A 100 7.17 2.15 -12.44
C ARG A 100 7.21 2.90 -11.11
N ALA A 101 6.26 3.80 -10.87
CA ALA A 101 6.24 4.59 -9.66
C ALA A 101 6.00 3.73 -8.41
N MET A 102 5.16 2.69 -8.50
CA MET A 102 4.93 1.74 -7.42
C MET A 102 6.15 0.87 -7.16
N HIS A 103 6.81 0.39 -8.22
CA HIS A 103 8.06 -0.34 -8.09
C HIS A 103 9.12 0.50 -7.36
N ASP A 104 9.35 1.74 -7.80
CA ASP A 104 10.30 2.66 -7.17
C ASP A 104 9.93 2.99 -5.72
N PHE A 105 8.63 3.10 -5.42
CA PHE A 105 8.14 3.39 -4.07
C PHE A 105 8.39 2.23 -3.11
N VAL A 106 8.11 0.99 -3.53
CA VAL A 106 8.20 -0.20 -2.68
C VAL A 106 9.63 -0.72 -2.59
N PHE A 107 10.31 -0.82 -3.72
CA PHE A 107 11.63 -1.46 -3.82
C PHE A 107 12.75 -0.41 -3.84
N GLY A 108 12.47 0.86 -4.07
CA GLY A 108 13.49 1.86 -4.37
C GLY A 108 13.79 1.91 -5.88
N ARG A 109 14.39 3.01 -6.33
CA ARG A 109 14.92 3.09 -7.69
C ARG A 109 16.00 2.02 -7.82
N GLY A 110 15.86 1.12 -8.79
CA GLY A 110 16.88 0.11 -9.02
C GLY A 110 18.25 0.78 -9.11
N GLU A 111 19.25 0.22 -8.45
CA GLU A 111 20.61 0.37 -8.98
C GLU A 111 20.50 -0.19 -10.40
N ALA A 112 20.47 0.71 -11.39
CA ALA A 112 20.66 0.32 -12.76
C ALA A 112 21.89 -0.56 -12.74
N ALA A 113 21.74 -1.82 -13.17
CA ALA A 113 22.84 -2.75 -13.27
C ALA A 113 23.99 -1.99 -13.95
N GLU A 114 25.02 -1.66 -13.16
CA GLU A 114 26.30 -1.30 -13.71
C GLU A 114 26.80 -2.58 -14.37
N GLU A 115 26.42 -2.79 -15.63
CA GLU A 115 27.21 -3.57 -16.57
C GLU A 115 28.58 -2.88 -16.63
N GLN A 116 29.48 -3.31 -15.73
CA GLN A 116 30.89 -3.00 -15.83
C GLN A 116 31.49 -3.84 -16.98
N PRO A 117 32.38 -3.24 -17.79
CA PRO A 117 32.78 -3.72 -19.12
C PRO A 117 33.67 -4.97 -19.12
#